data_AF-A0A6I4M5W7-F1
#
_entry.id   AF-A0A6I4M5W7-F1
#
_cell.length_a   1.000
_cell.length_b   1.000
_cell.length_c   1.000
_cell.angle_alpha   90.00
_cell.angle_beta   90.00
_cell.angle_gamma   90.00
#
_symmetry.space_group_name_H-M   'P 1'
#
loop_
_entity.id
_entity.type
_entity.pdbx_description
1 polymer ?
#
loop_
_entity_poly.entity_id
_entity_poly.type
_entity_poly.pdbx_seq_one_letter_code
_entity_poly.pdbx_strand_id
1 'polypeptide(L)'
;MARVVVDVMLKPEILDPQGQAIARKLPQLGFDGVVAVRQGKRFEVELEGPADEAALERVRRIAETLLANPVIENFEVRVLQPEGLEPDVPDALESRPEGLPEGLPEGSPAESPQVEEGPVPPEGLQGDAKDPTV
;
A
#
# COMPACT_ATOMS: atom_id res chain seq x y z
N MET A 1 -17.39 24.61 -2.02
CA MET A 1 -17.75 23.28 -1.52
C MET A 1 -16.45 22.54 -1.27
N ALA A 2 -16.37 21.78 -0.19
CA ALA A 2 -15.22 20.97 0.14
C ALA A 2 -15.64 19.50 0.29
N ARG A 3 -14.73 18.58 0.02
CA ARG A 3 -14.97 17.14 0.16
C ARG A 3 -14.06 16.59 1.24
N VAL A 4 -14.62 15.82 2.15
CA VAL A 4 -13.90 15.20 3.26
C VAL A 4 -14.09 13.69 3.16
N VAL A 5 -13.02 12.94 3.32
CA VAL A 5 -13.04 11.48 3.36
C VAL A 5 -12.98 11.04 4.82
N VAL A 6 -13.86 10.10 5.18
CA VAL A 6 -13.80 9.34 6.42
C VAL A 6 -13.52 7.89 6.07
N ASP A 7 -12.32 7.42 6.39
CA ASP A 7 -12.00 6.00 6.28
C ASP A 7 -12.23 5.31 7.62
N VAL A 8 -12.91 4.18 7.59
CA VAL A 8 -13.27 3.38 8.76
C VAL A 8 -12.69 1.97 8.59
N MET A 9 -11.89 1.55 9.56
CA MET A 9 -11.22 0.25 9.56
C MET A 9 -11.52 -0.49 10.86
N LEU A 10 -11.70 -1.80 10.81
CA LEU A 10 -11.70 -2.64 12.01
C LEU A 10 -10.40 -2.42 12.79
N LYS A 11 -10.49 -2.31 14.12
CA LYS A 11 -9.32 -2.23 14.99
C LYS A 11 -8.37 -3.41 14.76
N PRO A 12 -7.05 -3.24 14.92
CA PRO A 12 -6.07 -4.27 14.60
C PRO A 12 -6.32 -5.62 15.28
N GLU A 13 -6.81 -5.59 16.53
CA GLU A 13 -7.15 -6.76 17.34
C GLU A 13 -8.44 -7.48 16.91
N ILE A 14 -9.25 -6.85 16.06
CA ILE A 14 -10.50 -7.42 15.57
C ILE A 14 -10.25 -8.19 14.28
N LEU A 15 -10.69 -9.45 14.29
CA LEU A 15 -10.65 -10.34 13.15
C LEU A 15 -11.53 -9.81 12.02
N ASP A 16 -11.00 -9.83 10.79
CA ASP A 16 -11.71 -9.50 9.56
C ASP A 16 -11.92 -10.75 8.69
N PRO A 17 -13.05 -11.47 8.82
CA PRO A 17 -13.33 -12.63 7.99
C PRO A 17 -13.41 -12.32 6.50
N GLN A 18 -13.79 -11.10 6.11
CA GLN A 18 -13.92 -10.72 4.70
C GLN A 18 -12.55 -10.51 4.07
N GLY A 19 -11.67 -9.75 4.74
CA GLY A 19 -10.27 -9.59 4.34
C GLY A 19 -9.55 -10.94 4.24
N GLN A 20 -9.76 -11.84 5.19
CA GLN A 20 -9.20 -13.20 5.13
C GLN A 20 -9.72 -14.00 3.92
N ALA A 21 -11.01 -13.92 3.62
CA ALA A 21 -11.58 -14.62 2.46
C ALA A 21 -10.99 -14.11 1.15
N ILE A 22 -10.73 -12.79 1.04
CA ILE A 22 -10.08 -12.17 -0.11
C ILE A 22 -8.63 -12.67 -0.22
N ALA A 23 -7.85 -12.55 0.86
CA ALA A 23 -6.44 -12.98 0.88
C ALA A 23 -6.26 -14.44 0.46
N ARG A 24 -7.17 -15.34 0.88
CA ARG A 24 -7.15 -16.77 0.50
C ARG A 24 -7.42 -17.03 -0.98
N LYS A 25 -8.14 -16.14 -1.67
CA LYS A 25 -8.46 -16.29 -3.10
C LYS A 25 -7.36 -15.74 -4.00
N LEU A 26 -6.59 -14.75 -3.55
CA LEU A 26 -5.57 -14.07 -4.36
C LEU A 26 -4.55 -15.01 -5.03
N PRO A 27 -3.98 -16.04 -4.35
CA PRO A 27 -3.04 -16.95 -4.99
C PRO A 27 -3.65 -17.77 -6.13
N GLN A 28 -4.92 -18.19 -5.99
CA GLN A 28 -5.64 -18.94 -7.03
C GLN A 28 -5.89 -18.09 -8.29
N LEU A 29 -5.82 -16.76 -8.14
CA LEU A 29 -5.94 -15.79 -9.23
C LEU A 29 -4.57 -15.34 -9.77
N GLY A 30 -3.47 -15.91 -9.26
CA GLY A 30 -2.10 -15.58 -9.68
C GLY A 30 -1.52 -14.32 -9.03
N PHE A 31 -2.10 -13.84 -7.92
CA PHE A 31 -1.54 -12.72 -7.15
C PHE A 31 -0.71 -13.26 -5.99
N ASP A 32 0.60 -13.39 -6.19
CA ASP A 32 1.56 -13.81 -5.18
C ASP A 32 2.08 -12.62 -4.34
N GLY A 33 2.67 -12.92 -3.18
CA GLY A 33 3.30 -11.92 -2.30
C GLY A 33 2.36 -11.09 -1.42
N VAL A 34 1.03 -11.24 -1.55
CA VAL A 34 0.06 -10.57 -0.68
C VAL A 34 -0.12 -11.37 0.61
N VAL A 35 0.36 -10.82 1.73
CA VAL A 35 0.40 -11.51 3.04
C VAL A 35 -0.91 -11.43 3.83
N ALA A 36 -1.63 -10.31 3.67
CA ALA A 36 -2.89 -10.06 4.36
C ALA A 36 -3.71 -9.02 3.60
N VAL A 37 -5.03 -9.10 3.75
CA VAL A 37 -5.96 -8.07 3.28
C VAL A 37 -6.84 -7.70 4.47
N ARG A 38 -7.07 -6.39 4.65
CA ARG A 38 -8.08 -5.85 5.56
C ARG A 38 -9.08 -5.05 4.75
N GLN A 39 -10.35 -5.23 5.05
CA GLN A 39 -11.45 -4.51 4.46
C GLN A 39 -11.92 -3.41 5.42
N GLY A 40 -12.30 -2.28 4.84
CA GLY A 40 -12.91 -1.16 5.55
C GLY A 40 -13.89 -0.41 4.67
N LYS A 41 -14.40 0.70 5.18
CA LYS A 41 -15.40 1.54 4.53
C LYS A 41 -14.78 2.91 4.28
N ARG A 42 -15.06 3.48 3.11
CA ARG A 42 -14.76 4.89 2.79
C ARG A 42 -16.07 5.65 2.64
N PHE A 43 -16.21 6.74 3.37
CA PHE A 43 -17.30 7.68 3.22
C PHE A 43 -16.75 8.99 2.65
N GLU A 44 -17.43 9.55 1.67
CA GLU A 44 -17.07 10.86 1.12
C GLU A 44 -18.19 11.85 1.44
N VAL A 45 -17.85 12.84 2.24
CA VAL A 45 -18.78 13.83 2.79
C VAL A 45 -18.56 15.15 2.07
N GLU A 46 -19.58 15.64 1.40
CA GLU A 46 -19.59 16.97 0.78
C GLU A 46 -20.07 18.01 1.80
N LEU A 47 -19.33 19.11 1.88
CA LEU A 47 -19.59 20.21 2.77
C LEU A 47 -19.94 21.47 1.99
N GLU A 48 -20.99 22.16 2.44
CA GLU A 48 -21.24 23.54 2.07
C GLU A 48 -20.16 24.43 2.71
N GLY A 49 -19.39 25.15 1.89
CA GLY A 49 -18.26 25.97 2.35
C GLY A 49 -16.90 25.23 2.38
N PRO A 50 -15.89 25.81 3.07
CA PRO A 50 -14.56 25.22 3.21
C PRO A 50 -14.51 24.14 4.30
N ALA A 51 -13.49 23.28 4.25
CA ALA A 51 -13.20 22.31 5.31
C ALA A 51 -12.32 22.94 6.40
N ASP A 52 -12.86 23.92 7.12
CA ASP A 52 -12.22 24.50 8.29
C ASP A 52 -12.28 23.57 9.52
N GLU A 53 -11.61 23.95 10.61
CA GLU A 53 -11.53 23.09 11.80
C GLU A 53 -12.91 22.79 12.40
N ALA A 54 -13.83 23.77 12.39
CA ALA A 54 -15.19 23.58 12.90
C ALA A 54 -15.99 22.58 12.04
N ALA A 55 -15.81 22.62 10.72
CA ALA A 55 -16.41 21.66 9.82
C ALA A 55 -15.80 20.25 10.00
N LEU A 56 -14.47 20.15 10.15
CA LEU A 56 -13.79 18.89 10.41
C LEU A 56 -14.21 18.26 11.75
N GLU A 57 -14.33 19.05 12.82
CA GLU A 57 -14.85 18.57 14.11
C GLU A 57 -16.30 18.06 14.00
N ARG A 58 -17.12 18.70 13.17
CA ARG A 58 -18.47 18.22 12.88
C ARG A 58 -18.45 16.88 12.15
N VAL A 59 -17.58 16.70 11.16
CA VAL A 59 -17.42 15.43 10.45
C VAL A 59 -16.91 14.33 11.39
N ARG A 60 -15.96 14.64 12.28
CA ARG A 60 -15.50 13.68 13.31
C ARG A 60 -16.63 13.22 14.23
N ARG A 61 -17.49 14.14 14.68
CA ARG A 61 -18.68 13.80 15.47
C ARG A 61 -19.67 12.94 14.70
N ILE A 62 -19.91 13.22 13.42
CA ILE A 62 -20.72 12.37 12.54
C ILE A 62 -20.12 10.97 12.45
N ALA A 63 -18.79 10.88 12.26
CA ALA A 63 -18.10 9.61 12.16
C ALA A 63 -18.25 8.75 13.41
N GLU A 64 -18.00 9.33 14.58
CA GLU A 64 -18.11 8.64 15.88
C GLU A 64 -19.56 8.26 16.23
N THR A 65 -20.53 9.08 15.82
CA THR A 65 -21.95 8.84 16.14
C THR A 65 -22.60 7.79 15.22
N LEU A 66 -22.21 7.76 13.94
CA LEU A 66 -22.96 7.04 12.92
C LEU A 66 -22.11 6.19 11.97
N LEU A 67 -20.93 6.66 11.55
CA LEU A 67 -20.18 6.01 10.46
C LEU A 67 -19.30 4.87 10.95
N ALA A 68 -18.81 4.97 12.19
CA ALA A 68 -17.95 3.98 12.82
C ALA A 68 -18.60 3.45 14.10
N ASN A 69 -18.37 2.16 14.38
CA ASN A 69 -18.63 1.59 15.70
C ASN A 69 -17.36 1.70 16.56
N PRO A 70 -17.30 2.62 17.55
CA PRO A 70 -16.08 2.92 18.31
C PRO A 70 -15.56 1.75 19.16
N VAL A 71 -16.39 0.72 19.38
CA VAL A 71 -15.96 -0.48 20.12
C VAL A 71 -14.99 -1.30 19.26
N ILE A 72 -15.28 -1.48 17.97
CA ILE A 72 -14.59 -2.44 17.09
C ILE A 72 -13.91 -1.81 15.86
N GLU A 73 -14.19 -0.55 15.55
CA GLU A 73 -13.66 0.19 14.40
C GLU A 73 -12.91 1.45 14.88
N ASN A 74 -11.88 1.83 14.12
CA ASN A 74 -11.23 3.14 14.17
C ASN A 74 -11.60 3.91 12.89
N PHE A 75 -11.50 5.23 12.94
CA PHE A 75 -11.69 6.07 11.76
C PHE A 75 -10.65 7.18 11.64
N GLU A 76 -10.40 7.61 10.41
CA GLU A 76 -9.56 8.75 10.08
C GLU A 76 -10.32 9.71 9.16
N VAL A 77 -10.11 11.01 9.37
CA VAL A 77 -10.76 12.08 8.61
C VAL A 77 -9.70 12.88 7.87
N ARG A 78 -9.84 13.02 6.55
CA ARG A 78 -8.95 13.86 5.73
C ARG A 78 -9.73 14.71 4.72
N VAL A 79 -9.24 15.91 4.44
CA VAL A 79 -9.77 16.72 3.34
C VAL A 79 -9.29 16.12 2.02
N LEU A 80 -10.21 15.91 1.08
CA LEU A 80 -9.84 15.57 -0.28
C LEU A 80 -9.49 16.88 -1.00
N GLN A 81 -8.20 17.07 -1.29
CA GLN A 81 -7.79 18.15 -2.19
C GLN A 81 -8.32 17.84 -3.59
N PRO A 82 -8.84 18.83 -4.32
CA PRO A 82 -9.18 18.62 -5.73
C PRO A 82 -7.90 18.21 -6.48
N GLU A 83 -8.00 17.14 -7.28
CA GLU A 83 -6.93 16.73 -8.17
C GLU A 83 -6.62 17.88 -9.14
N GLY A 84 -5.39 18.42 -9.09
CA GLY A 84 -4.92 19.46 -10.02
C GLY A 84 -4.34 20.74 -9.41
N LEU A 85 -4.19 20.86 -8.09
CA LEU A 85 -3.31 21.89 -7.53
C LEU A 85 -1.90 21.28 -7.41
N GLU A 86 -1.02 21.60 -8.35
CA GLU A 86 0.41 21.31 -8.18
C GLU A 86 0.83 21.92 -6.82
N PRO A 87 1.55 21.17 -5.96
CA PRO A 87 2.09 21.78 -4.76
C PRO A 87 2.96 22.95 -5.22
N ASP A 88 2.72 24.12 -4.64
CA ASP A 88 3.49 25.34 -4.84
C ASP A 88 4.95 24.98 -4.52
N VAL A 89 5.71 24.56 -5.53
CA VAL A 89 7.13 24.23 -5.39
C VAL A 89 7.78 25.56 -5.10
N PRO A 90 8.31 25.82 -3.88
CA PRO A 90 9.04 27.04 -3.64
C PRO A 90 10.16 27.09 -4.67
N ASP A 91 10.27 28.24 -5.33
CA ASP A 91 11.14 28.57 -6.47
C ASP A 91 12.64 28.49 -6.12
N ALA A 92 13.09 27.32 -5.67
CA ALA A 92 14.40 27.07 -5.08
C ALA A 92 15.33 26.30 -6.03
N LEU A 93 15.11 26.42 -7.36
CA LEU A 93 15.99 25.85 -8.38
C LEU A 93 16.78 26.90 -9.19
N GLU A 94 16.68 28.19 -8.88
CA GLU A 94 17.65 29.18 -9.35
C GLU A 94 18.91 29.24 -8.47
N SER A 95 19.62 28.12 -8.35
CA SER A 95 21.02 28.12 -7.89
C SER A 95 21.73 26.84 -8.34
N ARG A 96 21.78 26.58 -9.65
CA ARG A 96 22.85 25.71 -10.17
C ARG A 96 24.14 26.54 -10.21
N PRO A 97 25.20 26.21 -9.44
CA PRO A 97 26.50 26.76 -9.75
C PRO A 97 26.96 26.20 -11.10
N GLU A 98 27.23 27.08 -12.06
CA GLU A 98 27.93 26.74 -13.29
C GLU A 98 29.32 26.21 -12.94
N GLY A 99 29.66 25.03 -13.46
CA GLY A 99 31.00 24.46 -13.32
C GLY A 99 31.01 22.95 -13.10
N LEU A 100 30.58 22.17 -14.11
CA LEU A 100 31.14 20.83 -14.25
C LEU A 100 32.47 20.96 -15.01
N PRO A 101 33.59 20.41 -14.53
CA PRO A 101 34.76 20.25 -15.38
C PRO A 101 34.46 19.22 -16.48
N GLU A 102 34.73 19.58 -17.73
CA GLU A 102 34.80 18.63 -18.85
C GLU A 102 35.92 17.62 -18.59
N GLY A 103 35.58 16.34 -18.60
CA GLY A 103 36.56 15.25 -18.50
C GLY A 103 35.97 13.99 -17.91
N LEU A 104 35.28 13.20 -18.72
CA LEU A 104 35.07 11.78 -18.42
C LEU A 104 36.39 11.05 -18.72
N PRO A 105 37.05 10.37 -17.77
CA PRO A 105 37.97 9.33 -18.14
C PRO A 105 37.17 8.14 -18.68
N GLU A 106 37.39 7.79 -19.95
CA GLU A 106 36.95 6.51 -20.50
C GLU A 106 37.65 5.38 -19.72
N GLY A 107 36.92 4.77 -18.80
CA GLY A 107 37.33 3.59 -18.05
C GLY A 107 36.51 2.38 -18.50
N SER A 108 37.21 1.36 -18.96
CA SER A 108 36.78 0.10 -19.58
C SER A 108 35.54 -0.59 -18.97
N PRO A 109 34.78 -1.37 -19.76
CA PRO A 109 33.72 -2.22 -19.22
C PRO A 109 34.34 -3.29 -18.31
N ALA A 110 34.02 -3.24 -17.01
CA ALA A 110 34.31 -4.32 -16.10
C ALA A 110 33.41 -5.52 -16.46
N GLU A 111 34.08 -6.63 -16.74
CA GLU A 111 33.52 -7.95 -17.04
C GLU A 111 32.52 -8.39 -15.95
N SER A 112 31.31 -8.78 -16.37
CA SER A 112 30.34 -9.42 -15.49
C SER A 112 30.90 -10.78 -15.02
N PRO A 113 30.85 -11.12 -13.71
CA PRO A 113 31.29 -12.43 -13.27
C PRO A 113 30.32 -13.51 -13.76
N GLN A 114 30.84 -14.46 -14.53
CA GLN A 114 30.15 -15.70 -14.88
C GLN A 114 29.95 -16.50 -13.59
N VAL A 115 28.69 -16.73 -13.21
CA VAL A 115 28.36 -17.66 -12.13
C VAL A 115 28.48 -19.07 -12.70
N GLU A 116 29.47 -19.80 -12.20
CA GLU A 116 29.70 -21.22 -12.49
C GLU A 116 28.50 -22.04 -11.99
N GLU A 117 27.76 -22.67 -12.90
CA GLU A 117 26.72 -23.63 -12.54
C GLU A 117 27.38 -24.88 -11.92
N GLY A 118 27.26 -25.02 -10.61
CA GLY A 118 27.68 -26.22 -9.88
C GLY A 118 26.89 -27.46 -10.32
N PRO A 119 27.44 -28.66 -10.11
CA PRO A 119 26.89 -29.89 -10.68
C PRO A 119 25.50 -30.21 -10.14
N VAL A 120 24.58 -30.49 -11.08
CA VAL A 120 23.23 -31.00 -10.84
C VAL A 120 23.31 -32.36 -10.13
N PRO A 121 22.65 -32.58 -8.99
CA PRO A 121 22.60 -33.90 -8.36
C PRO A 121 21.78 -34.87 -9.22
N PRO A 122 22.16 -36.17 -9.30
CA PRO A 122 21.43 -37.14 -10.10
C PRO A 122 20.05 -37.45 -9.51
N GLU A 123 19.03 -37.45 -10.37
CA GLU A 123 17.69 -37.93 -10.07
C GLU A 123 17.73 -39.40 -9.67
N GLY A 124 17.52 -39.66 -8.38
CA GLY A 124 17.49 -40.99 -7.78
C GLY A 124 16.07 -41.48 -7.57
N LEU A 125 15.62 -42.29 -8.53
CA LEU A 125 14.82 -43.51 -8.36
C LEU A 125 13.46 -43.43 -7.63
N GLN A 126 12.43 -43.48 -8.48
CA GLN A 126 11.15 -44.17 -8.28
C GLN A 126 11.26 -45.36 -7.31
N GLY A 127 10.60 -45.26 -6.16
CA GLY A 127 10.31 -46.37 -5.25
C GLY A 127 8.80 -46.56 -5.19
N ASP A 128 8.30 -47.41 -6.08
CA ASP A 128 6.92 -47.86 -6.12
C ASP A 128 6.62 -48.85 -4.97
N ALA A 129 5.44 -48.67 -4.39
CA ALA A 129 4.54 -49.70 -3.85
C ALA A 129 4.60 -50.17 -2.37
N LYS A 130 3.36 -50.23 -1.84
CA LYS A 130 2.76 -51.11 -0.79
C LYS A 130 2.87 -50.63 0.66
N ASP A 131 1.85 -50.68 1.50
CA ASP A 131 0.37 -50.88 1.48
C ASP A 131 -0.10 -50.48 2.91
N PRO A 132 -1.39 -50.54 3.32
CA PRO A 132 -1.97 -49.71 4.37
C PRO A 132 -2.13 -50.53 5.68
N THR A 133 -2.88 -50.00 6.65
CA THR A 133 -3.30 -50.65 7.93
C THR A 133 -2.24 -50.48 9.04
N VAL A 134 -2.52 -49.82 10.16
CA VAL A 134 -3.64 -49.96 11.13
C VAL A 134 -4.15 -48.60 11.60
#